data_AF-A0A2G6DLX7-F1
#
_entry.id   AF-A0A2G6DLX7-F1
#
_cell.length_a   1.000
_cell.length_b   1.000
_cell.length_c   1.000
_cell.angle_alpha   90.00
_cell.angle_beta   90.00
_cell.angle_gamma   90.00
#
_symmetry.space_group_name_H-M   'P 1'
#
loop_
_entity.id
_entity.type
_entity.pdbx_description
1 polymer ?
#
loop_
_entity_poly.entity_id
_entity_poly.type
_entity_poly.pdbx_seq_one_letter_code
_entity_poly.pdbx_strand_id
1 'polypeptide(L)'
;MQLRDVLPDWHIEWVEETGSTNHDLASAARDGASAPRALIADHQHAGRGRFDRCWQAPPGTSLAISVLVAPQVPIAQWSWGSMLAALAVREACTKAGAADVTLKWPNDVLAPDGKLCGILAERVQSQDSDLLVIGMGINTSMSAGQLPVPTATSLQLVGADPDPMPLVKNLLTEFNLLLERWNAGESLIGEYRAVCSSIGRRVRVLRSVGQPVEGMRAWEPM
;
A
#
# COMPACT_ATOMS: atom_id res chain seq x y z
N MET A 1 7.44 -10.58 -20.72
CA MET A 1 8.21 -10.68 -19.47
C MET A 1 7.21 -10.82 -18.34
N GLN A 2 7.19 -11.98 -17.70
CA GLN A 2 6.27 -12.32 -16.62
C GLN A 2 6.75 -11.69 -15.29
N LEU A 3 5.85 -11.48 -14.32
CA LEU A 3 6.22 -10.93 -13.01
C LEU A 3 7.30 -11.75 -12.28
N ARG A 4 7.35 -13.07 -12.53
CA ARG A 4 8.37 -13.97 -11.99
C ARG A 4 9.78 -13.72 -12.54
N ASP A 5 9.90 -13.09 -13.70
CA ASP A 5 11.21 -12.77 -14.31
C ASP A 5 11.94 -11.65 -13.54
N VAL A 6 11.19 -10.85 -12.77
CA VAL A 6 11.71 -9.67 -12.04
C VAL A 6 11.90 -9.95 -10.55
N LEU A 7 11.12 -10.89 -10.01
CA LEU A 7 11.12 -11.27 -8.61
C LEU A 7 11.10 -12.80 -8.50
N PRO A 8 12.24 -13.47 -8.77
CA PRO A 8 12.29 -14.94 -8.85
C PRO A 8 12.01 -15.63 -7.51
N ASP A 9 12.33 -14.96 -6.40
CA ASP A 9 12.15 -15.50 -5.05
C ASP A 9 10.73 -15.27 -4.49
N TRP A 10 9.87 -14.57 -5.24
CA TRP A 10 8.52 -14.25 -4.81
C TRP A 10 7.50 -15.26 -5.34
N HIS A 11 6.65 -15.76 -4.46
CA HIS A 11 5.41 -16.39 -4.90
C HIS A 11 4.39 -15.32 -5.28
N ILE A 12 4.09 -15.16 -6.57
CA ILE A 12 3.14 -14.17 -7.08
C ILE A 12 1.93 -14.88 -7.67
N GLU A 13 0.74 -14.48 -7.21
CA GLU A 13 -0.55 -14.96 -7.69
C GLU A 13 -1.43 -13.77 -8.09
N TRP A 14 -2.16 -13.93 -9.19
CA TRP A 14 -3.14 -12.96 -9.67
C TRP A 14 -4.47 -13.68 -9.85
N VAL A 15 -5.49 -13.21 -9.15
CA VAL A 15 -6.85 -13.75 -9.21
C VAL A 15 -7.81 -12.69 -9.76
N GLU A 16 -8.91 -13.14 -10.36
CA GLU A 16 -9.95 -12.23 -10.83
C GLU A 16 -10.66 -11.54 -9.65
N GLU A 17 -10.98 -12.30 -8.61
CA GLU A 17 -11.74 -11.80 -7.47
C GLU A 17 -11.36 -12.50 -6.16
N THR A 18 -11.47 -11.75 -5.05
CA THR A 18 -11.47 -12.32 -3.70
C THR A 18 -12.30 -11.48 -2.73
N GLY A 19 -12.53 -11.97 -1.51
CA GLY A 19 -13.06 -11.16 -0.41
C GLY A 19 -12.07 -10.07 0.01
N SER A 20 -10.86 -10.47 0.42
CA SER A 20 -9.78 -9.53 0.73
C SER A 20 -8.41 -10.19 0.60
N THR A 21 -7.56 -9.64 -0.26
CA THR A 21 -6.18 -10.07 -0.47
C THR A 21 -5.35 -10.07 0.82
N ASN A 22 -5.58 -9.12 1.75
CA ASN A 22 -4.96 -9.12 3.08
C ASN A 22 -5.40 -10.34 3.89
N HIS A 23 -6.70 -10.63 3.89
CA HIS A 23 -7.26 -11.76 4.63
C HIS A 23 -6.72 -13.09 4.10
N ASP A 24 -6.67 -13.24 2.78
CA ASP A 24 -6.19 -14.46 2.13
C ASP A 24 -4.71 -14.71 2.45
N LEU A 25 -3.87 -13.68 2.34
CA LEU A 25 -2.45 -13.81 2.70
C LEU A 25 -2.25 -14.06 4.20
N ALA A 26 -3.07 -13.45 5.06
CA ALA A 26 -3.03 -13.73 6.49
C ALA A 26 -3.48 -15.16 6.82
N SER A 27 -4.45 -15.72 6.08
CA SER A 27 -4.85 -17.13 6.21
C SER A 27 -3.74 -18.05 5.74
N ALA A 28 -3.21 -17.81 4.53
CA ALA A 28 -2.11 -18.59 3.98
C ALA A 28 -0.90 -18.61 4.92
N ALA A 29 -0.56 -17.47 5.54
CA ALA A 29 0.49 -17.38 6.54
C ALA A 29 0.22 -18.27 7.77
N ARG A 30 -1.00 -18.31 8.29
CA ARG A 30 -1.39 -19.20 9.41
C ARG A 30 -1.33 -20.67 9.02
N ASP A 31 -1.59 -20.96 7.74
CA ASP A 31 -1.54 -22.30 7.15
C ASP A 31 -0.10 -22.71 6.74
N GLY A 32 0.91 -21.88 7.01
CA GLY A 32 2.32 -22.21 6.80
C GLY A 32 2.91 -21.74 5.46
N ALA A 33 2.23 -20.86 4.72
CA ALA A 33 2.78 -20.27 3.52
C ALA A 33 4.00 -19.39 3.85
N SER A 34 5.07 -19.56 3.07
CA SER A 34 6.28 -18.76 3.20
C SER A 34 6.15 -17.36 2.59
N ALA A 35 6.92 -16.43 3.17
CA ALA A 35 7.26 -15.14 2.58
C ALA A 35 8.58 -15.26 1.76
N PRO A 36 8.81 -14.41 0.73
CA PRO A 36 7.92 -13.35 0.27
C PRO A 36 6.83 -13.83 -0.70
N ARG A 37 5.63 -13.26 -0.58
CA ARG A 37 4.48 -13.59 -1.42
C ARG A 37 3.70 -12.33 -1.79
N ALA A 38 3.14 -12.29 -2.99
CA ALA A 38 2.20 -11.28 -3.42
C ALA A 38 0.91 -11.92 -3.95
N LEU A 39 -0.22 -11.30 -3.62
CA LEU A 39 -1.54 -11.62 -4.17
C LEU A 39 -2.13 -10.35 -4.78
N ILE A 40 -2.47 -10.43 -6.06
CA ILE A 40 -3.14 -9.38 -6.82
C ILE A 40 -4.56 -9.85 -7.12
N ALA A 41 -5.55 -8.97 -6.93
CA ALA A 41 -6.93 -9.20 -7.33
C ALA A 41 -7.47 -8.03 -8.16
N ASP A 42 -8.16 -8.35 -9.27
CA ASP A 42 -8.86 -7.36 -10.10
C ASP A 42 -10.10 -6.79 -9.41
N HIS A 43 -10.64 -7.53 -8.42
CA HIS A 43 -11.76 -7.10 -7.61
C HIS A 43 -11.70 -7.64 -6.17
N GLN A 44 -12.11 -6.80 -5.21
CA GLN A 44 -12.40 -7.22 -3.83
C GLN A 44 -13.84 -6.86 -3.44
N HIS A 45 -14.66 -7.85 -3.09
CA HIS A 45 -16.02 -7.61 -2.62
C HIS A 45 -16.13 -7.38 -1.10
N ALA A 46 -15.07 -7.68 -0.32
CA ALA A 46 -15.02 -7.47 1.13
C ALA A 46 -13.75 -6.71 1.57
N GLY A 47 -13.32 -5.76 0.74
CA GLY A 47 -12.11 -4.97 0.99
C GLY A 47 -12.15 -4.19 2.31
N ARG A 48 -11.03 -4.18 3.03
CA ARG A 48 -10.90 -3.54 4.34
C ARG A 48 -9.96 -2.35 4.29
N GLY A 49 -10.33 -1.32 5.04
CA GLY A 49 -9.50 -0.18 5.41
C GLY A 49 -9.30 -0.14 6.93
N ARG A 50 -8.62 0.91 7.40
CA ARG A 50 -8.41 1.13 8.84
C ARG A 50 -9.72 1.50 9.54
N PHE A 51 -9.78 1.22 10.85
CA PHE A 51 -10.91 1.57 11.70
C PHE A 51 -12.24 1.02 11.16
N ASP A 52 -12.21 -0.23 10.69
CA ASP A 52 -13.35 -0.97 10.11
C ASP A 52 -14.05 -0.29 8.94
N ARG A 53 -13.37 0.65 8.28
CA ARG A 53 -13.84 1.23 7.02
C ARG A 53 -13.79 0.16 5.94
N CYS A 54 -14.80 0.12 5.08
CA CYS A 54 -14.76 -0.72 3.90
C CYS A 54 -14.03 0.00 2.77
N TRP A 55 -13.22 -0.75 2.01
CA TRP A 55 -12.65 -0.29 0.75
C TRP A 55 -13.41 -1.02 -0.37
N GLN A 56 -14.13 -0.26 -1.18
CA GLN A 56 -14.94 -0.78 -2.28
C GLN A 56 -14.64 0.00 -3.55
N ALA A 57 -14.68 -0.72 -4.65
CA ALA A 57 -14.43 -0.23 -5.99
C ALA A 57 -15.26 -1.07 -6.97
N PRO A 58 -15.82 -0.48 -8.03
CA PRO A 58 -16.37 -1.27 -9.12
C PRO A 58 -15.32 -2.24 -9.70
N PRO A 59 -15.71 -3.46 -10.13
CA PRO A 59 -14.79 -4.41 -10.74
C PRO A 59 -13.97 -3.81 -11.88
N GLY A 60 -12.67 -4.09 -11.92
CA GLY A 60 -11.75 -3.63 -12.97
C GLY A 60 -11.40 -2.14 -12.93
N THR A 61 -11.87 -1.38 -11.93
CA THR A 61 -11.57 0.07 -11.79
C THR A 61 -10.48 0.39 -10.76
N SER A 62 -9.99 -0.64 -10.09
CA SER A 62 -8.94 -0.58 -9.07
C SER A 62 -8.21 -1.91 -9.01
N LEU A 63 -7.02 -1.92 -8.41
CA LEU A 63 -6.31 -3.14 -8.06
C LEU A 63 -6.19 -3.27 -6.56
N ALA A 64 -6.42 -4.47 -6.06
CA ALA A 64 -6.05 -4.85 -4.71
C ALA A 64 -4.77 -5.68 -4.77
N ILE A 65 -3.72 -5.20 -4.14
CA ILE A 65 -2.42 -5.86 -4.09
C ILE A 65 -2.05 -6.04 -2.63
N SER A 66 -1.75 -7.26 -2.22
CA SER A 66 -1.20 -7.52 -0.88
C SER A 66 0.13 -8.23 -0.98
N VAL A 67 1.04 -7.92 -0.07
CA VAL A 67 2.33 -8.61 0.08
C VAL A 67 2.45 -9.20 1.48
N LEU A 68 2.99 -10.40 1.58
CA LEU A 68 3.36 -11.08 2.83
C LEU A 68 4.88 -11.13 2.91
N VAL A 69 5.45 -10.53 3.95
CA VAL A 69 6.90 -10.42 4.16
C VAL A 69 7.29 -10.83 5.58
N ALA A 70 8.54 -11.22 5.75
CA ALA A 70 9.19 -11.45 7.04
C ALA A 70 10.28 -10.39 7.26
N PRO A 71 9.94 -9.21 7.83
CA PRO A 71 10.94 -8.17 8.06
C PRO A 71 12.05 -8.64 9.00
N GLN A 72 13.30 -8.30 8.67
CA GLN A 72 14.49 -8.67 9.45
C GLN A 72 14.88 -7.60 10.49
N VAL A 73 13.98 -6.63 10.72
CA VAL A 73 14.14 -5.57 11.72
C VAL A 73 13.27 -5.83 12.95
N PRO A 74 13.55 -5.17 14.10
CA PRO A 74 12.72 -5.32 15.30
C PRO A 74 11.24 -5.02 15.05
N ILE A 75 10.34 -5.79 15.69
CA ILE A 75 8.87 -5.65 15.56
C ILE A 75 8.39 -4.21 15.82
N ALA A 76 9.04 -3.49 16.72
CA ALA A 76 8.73 -2.08 17.02
C ALA A 76 8.81 -1.17 15.76
N GLN A 77 9.62 -1.54 14.77
CA GLN A 77 9.79 -0.80 13.52
C GLN A 77 8.78 -1.20 12.44
N TRP A 78 7.97 -2.26 12.62
CA TRP A 78 7.12 -2.79 11.54
C TRP A 78 6.04 -1.84 11.05
N SER A 79 5.70 -0.82 11.84
CA SER A 79 4.85 0.29 11.39
C SER A 79 5.41 1.03 10.17
N TRP A 80 6.73 0.93 9.91
CA TRP A 80 7.37 1.45 8.70
C TRP A 80 7.01 0.68 7.43
N GLY A 81 6.50 -0.55 7.52
CA GLY A 81 6.12 -1.34 6.33
C GLY A 81 5.10 -0.62 5.45
N SER A 82 4.12 0.10 6.04
CA SER A 82 3.18 0.90 5.25
C SER A 82 3.82 2.09 4.55
N MET A 83 4.92 2.62 5.12
CA MET A 83 5.67 3.73 4.54
C MET A 83 6.53 3.27 3.35
N LEU A 84 7.08 2.05 3.41
CA LEU A 84 7.76 1.43 2.27
C LEU A 84 6.78 1.18 1.12
N ALA A 85 5.61 0.61 1.43
CA ALA A 85 4.54 0.42 0.44
C ALA A 85 4.10 1.77 -0.18
N ALA A 86 4.01 2.84 0.62
CA ALA A 86 3.65 4.16 0.12
C ALA A 86 4.69 4.71 -0.87
N LEU A 87 5.99 4.56 -0.57
CA LEU A 87 7.07 4.94 -1.48
C LEU A 87 7.02 4.12 -2.79
N ALA A 88 6.84 2.81 -2.69
CA ALA A 88 6.75 1.92 -3.85
C ALA A 88 5.54 2.24 -4.75
N VAL A 89 4.36 2.46 -4.15
CA VAL A 89 3.15 2.87 -4.87
C VAL A 89 3.38 4.21 -5.57
N ARG A 90 3.96 5.20 -4.87
CA ARG A 90 4.27 6.50 -5.46
C ARG A 90 5.16 6.36 -6.69
N GLU A 91 6.23 5.58 -6.57
CA GLU A 91 7.17 5.35 -7.68
C GLU A 91 6.47 4.68 -8.87
N ALA A 92 5.64 3.66 -8.61
CA ALA A 92 4.88 2.98 -9.65
C ALA A 92 3.88 3.92 -10.35
N CYS A 93 3.15 4.75 -9.60
CA CYS A 93 2.24 5.77 -10.16
C CYS A 93 3.00 6.84 -10.95
N THR A 94 4.18 7.26 -10.46
CA THR A 94 5.02 8.25 -11.17
C THR A 94 5.51 7.68 -12.50
N LYS A 95 5.94 6.41 -12.53
CA LYS A 95 6.30 5.70 -13.77
C LYS A 95 5.13 5.51 -14.74
N ALA A 96 3.90 5.44 -14.22
CA ALA A 96 2.68 5.44 -15.02
C ALA A 96 2.31 6.83 -15.57
N GLY A 97 3.04 7.89 -15.18
CA GLY A 97 2.82 9.26 -15.67
C GLY A 97 2.01 10.16 -14.74
N ALA A 98 1.68 9.71 -13.52
CA ALA A 98 1.00 10.57 -12.56
C ALA A 98 1.96 11.66 -12.03
N ALA A 99 1.59 12.93 -12.21
CA ALA A 99 2.35 14.06 -11.72
C ALA A 99 2.05 14.36 -10.24
N ASP A 100 3.03 14.96 -9.54
CA ASP A 100 2.87 15.50 -8.17
C ASP A 100 2.30 14.50 -7.14
N VAL A 101 2.64 13.21 -7.29
CA VAL A 101 2.23 12.18 -6.33
C VAL A 101 2.95 12.38 -4.99
N THR A 102 2.18 12.53 -3.92
CA THR A 102 2.67 12.76 -2.55
C THR A 102 2.15 11.72 -1.58
N LEU A 103 2.79 11.64 -0.42
CA LEU A 103 2.40 10.73 0.66
C LEU A 103 1.69 11.49 1.77
N LYS A 104 0.54 10.99 2.19
CA LYS A 104 -0.14 11.43 3.40
C LYS A 104 -0.04 10.33 4.44
N TRP A 105 0.78 10.59 5.44
CA TRP A 105 1.05 9.61 6.48
C TRP A 105 -0.21 9.29 7.30
N PRO A 106 -0.31 8.05 7.80
CA PRO A 106 0.67 6.98 7.59
C PRO A 106 0.49 6.19 6.30
N ASN A 107 -0.69 6.26 5.67
CA ASN A 107 -1.19 5.15 4.86
C ASN A 107 -1.92 5.58 3.56
N ASP A 108 -1.81 6.84 3.14
CA ASP A 108 -2.47 7.31 1.93
C ASP A 108 -1.43 7.80 0.91
N VAL A 109 -1.61 7.44 -0.37
CA VAL A 109 -0.90 8.05 -1.51
C VAL A 109 -1.89 8.95 -2.24
N LEU A 110 -1.46 10.18 -2.53
CA LEU A 110 -2.29 11.24 -3.09
C LEU A 110 -1.74 11.73 -4.43
N ALA A 111 -2.63 12.02 -5.36
CA ALA A 111 -2.40 12.99 -6.43
C ALA A 111 -2.97 14.37 -5.99
N PRO A 112 -2.71 15.45 -6.74
CA PRO A 112 -3.15 16.80 -6.36
C PRO A 112 -4.66 16.92 -6.10
N ASP A 113 -5.47 16.15 -6.82
CA ASP A 113 -6.93 16.18 -6.82
C ASP A 113 -7.57 15.16 -5.86
N GLY A 114 -6.81 14.21 -5.31
CA GLY A 114 -7.36 13.24 -4.38
C GLY A 114 -6.48 12.05 -4.03
N LYS A 115 -7.05 11.15 -3.24
CA LYS A 115 -6.42 9.89 -2.82
C LYS A 115 -6.43 8.88 -3.96
N LEU A 116 -5.23 8.43 -4.34
CA LEU A 116 -4.99 7.37 -5.34
C LEU A 116 -4.95 5.98 -4.70
N CYS A 117 -4.33 5.85 -3.52
CA CYS A 117 -4.14 4.56 -2.88
C CYS A 117 -4.31 4.63 -1.37
N GLY A 118 -4.94 3.59 -0.81
CA GLY A 118 -4.98 3.32 0.62
C GLY A 118 -4.15 2.09 0.98
N ILE A 119 -3.43 2.18 2.10
CA ILE A 119 -2.51 1.14 2.57
C ILE A 119 -2.96 0.60 3.94
N LEU A 120 -2.91 -0.72 4.10
CA LEU A 120 -3.25 -1.42 5.33
C LEU A 120 -2.19 -2.47 5.65
N ALA A 121 -1.34 -2.16 6.65
CA ALA A 121 -0.38 -3.10 7.19
C ALA A 121 -0.95 -3.78 8.44
N GLU A 122 -0.90 -5.12 8.47
CA GLU A 122 -1.39 -5.96 9.56
C GLU A 122 -0.31 -6.99 9.93
N ARG A 123 0.04 -7.06 11.22
CA ARG A 123 0.87 -8.15 11.75
C ARG A 123 0.04 -9.42 11.80
N VAL A 124 0.62 -10.51 11.33
CA VAL A 124 0.02 -11.85 11.35
C VAL A 124 0.92 -12.77 12.16
N GLN A 125 0.36 -13.42 13.16
CA GLN A 125 1.04 -14.51 13.87
C GLN A 125 0.90 -15.79 13.04
N SER A 126 2.01 -16.30 12.51
CA SER A 126 2.08 -17.64 11.93
C SER A 126 2.48 -18.66 13.00
N GLN A 127 2.61 -19.94 12.64
CA GLN A 127 2.97 -21.01 13.57
C GLN A 127 4.37 -20.81 14.17
N ASP A 128 5.33 -20.36 13.36
CA ASP A 128 6.75 -20.30 13.74
C ASP A 128 7.27 -18.88 13.98
N SER A 129 6.62 -17.87 13.41
CA SER A 129 7.07 -16.48 13.48
C SER A 129 5.96 -15.46 13.24
N ASP A 130 6.19 -14.21 13.63
CA ASP A 130 5.37 -13.11 13.13
C ASP A 130 5.73 -12.81 11.67
N LEU A 131 4.70 -12.47 10.89
CA LEU A 131 4.82 -11.98 9.52
C LEU A 131 4.05 -10.67 9.37
N LEU A 132 4.34 -9.92 8.32
CA LEU A 132 3.68 -8.66 8.01
C LEU A 132 2.95 -8.78 6.67
N VAL A 133 1.64 -8.54 6.69
CA VAL A 133 0.82 -8.40 5.48
C VAL A 133 0.59 -6.92 5.21
N ILE A 134 0.85 -6.46 3.99
CA ILE A 134 0.64 -5.07 3.59
C ILE A 134 -0.22 -5.03 2.34
N GLY A 135 -1.44 -4.53 2.50
CA GLY A 135 -2.41 -4.33 1.42
C GLY A 135 -2.35 -2.93 0.87
N MET A 136 -2.49 -2.82 -0.45
CA MET A 136 -2.46 -1.60 -1.24
C MET A 136 -3.66 -1.65 -2.20
N GLY A 137 -4.67 -0.83 -1.93
CA GLY A 137 -5.79 -0.64 -2.85
C GLY A 137 -5.54 0.58 -3.71
N ILE A 138 -5.28 0.41 -5.01
CA ILE A 138 -4.91 1.48 -5.95
C ILE A 138 -6.08 1.73 -6.91
N ASN A 139 -6.55 2.97 -6.98
CA ASN A 139 -7.57 3.38 -7.94
C ASN A 139 -6.92 3.58 -9.32
N THR A 140 -7.27 2.73 -10.29
CA THR A 140 -6.64 2.73 -11.62
C THR A 140 -7.51 3.50 -12.62
N SER A 141 -8.68 2.96 -12.96
CA SER A 141 -9.55 3.46 -14.04
C SER A 141 -10.96 3.85 -13.58
N MET A 142 -11.14 4.15 -12.28
CA MET A 142 -12.40 4.75 -11.83
C MET A 142 -12.64 6.08 -12.55
N SER A 143 -13.82 6.23 -13.15
CA SER A 143 -14.32 7.52 -13.61
C SER A 143 -14.79 8.38 -12.43
N ALA A 144 -14.97 9.69 -12.66
CA ALA A 144 -15.41 10.63 -11.63
C ALA A 144 -16.75 10.23 -10.98
N GLY A 145 -17.67 9.63 -11.75
CA GLY A 145 -18.97 9.16 -11.25
C GLY A 145 -18.92 7.86 -10.43
N GLN A 146 -17.77 7.17 -10.43
CA GLN A 146 -17.55 5.92 -9.69
C GLN A 146 -16.77 6.13 -8.38
N LEU A 147 -16.25 7.34 -8.14
CA LEU A 147 -15.47 7.64 -6.95
C LEU A 147 -16.34 7.49 -5.69
N PRO A 148 -15.89 6.76 -4.66
CA PRO A 148 -16.68 6.54 -3.46
C PRO A 148 -16.82 7.81 -2.61
N VAL A 149 -15.90 8.77 -2.76
CA VAL A 149 -15.89 10.06 -2.06
C VAL A 149 -15.26 11.15 -2.95
N PRO A 150 -15.62 12.44 -2.78
CA PRO A 150 -15.04 13.55 -3.56
C PRO A 150 -13.53 13.78 -3.36
N THR A 151 -12.94 13.12 -2.36
CA THR A 151 -11.51 13.23 -2.03
C THR A 151 -10.68 12.06 -2.58
N ALA A 152 -11.29 11.19 -3.38
CA ALA A 152 -10.60 10.13 -4.11
C ALA A 152 -10.33 10.57 -5.55
N THR A 153 -9.34 9.95 -6.18
CA THR A 153 -9.06 10.07 -7.62
C THR A 153 -8.57 8.72 -8.15
N SER A 154 -8.21 8.65 -9.42
CA SER A 154 -7.66 7.45 -10.08
C SER A 154 -6.54 7.81 -11.04
N LEU A 155 -5.70 6.84 -11.43
CA LEU A 155 -4.65 7.06 -12.43
C LEU A 155 -5.22 7.64 -13.73
N GLN A 156 -6.36 7.12 -14.19
CA GLN A 156 -7.03 7.61 -15.40
C GLN A 156 -7.48 9.07 -15.27
N LEU A 157 -8.01 9.48 -14.12
CA LEU A 157 -8.48 10.85 -13.91
C LEU A 157 -7.34 11.87 -13.87
N VAL A 158 -6.16 11.46 -13.41
CA VAL A 158 -4.96 12.31 -13.38
C VAL A 158 -4.15 12.25 -14.69
N GLY A 159 -4.68 11.59 -15.73
CA GLY A 159 -4.03 11.48 -17.04
C GLY A 159 -2.85 10.52 -17.07
N ALA A 160 -2.73 9.62 -16.11
CA ALA A 160 -1.73 8.57 -16.06
C ALA A 160 -2.25 7.26 -16.70
N ASP A 161 -1.32 6.38 -17.07
CA ASP A 161 -1.64 5.06 -17.62
C ASP A 161 -2.23 4.14 -16.53
N PRO A 162 -3.48 3.67 -16.67
CA PRO A 162 -4.10 2.79 -15.69
C PRO A 162 -3.76 1.30 -15.91
N ASP A 163 -2.89 0.93 -16.86
CA ASP A 163 -2.54 -0.47 -17.15
C ASP A 163 -2.04 -1.20 -15.88
N PRO A 164 -2.75 -2.25 -15.43
CA PRO A 164 -2.38 -3.02 -14.26
C PRO A 164 -0.99 -3.65 -14.32
N MET A 165 -0.57 -4.15 -15.49
CA MET A 165 0.60 -5.01 -15.57
C MET A 165 1.91 -4.24 -15.34
N PRO A 166 2.17 -3.11 -16.03
CA PRO A 166 3.33 -2.25 -15.72
C PRO A 166 3.27 -1.70 -14.30
N LEU A 167 2.07 -1.34 -13.81
CA LEU A 167 1.90 -0.79 -12.46
C LEU A 167 2.32 -1.80 -11.38
N VAL A 168 1.77 -3.02 -11.43
CA VAL A 168 2.11 -4.10 -10.49
C VAL A 168 3.59 -4.44 -10.57
N LYS A 169 4.13 -4.55 -11.79
CA LYS A 169 5.56 -4.84 -12.00
C LYS A 169 6.45 -3.79 -11.34
N ASN A 170 6.21 -2.51 -11.60
CA ASN A 170 6.99 -1.41 -11.05
C ASN A 170 6.85 -1.35 -9.52
N LEU A 171 5.63 -1.54 -9.01
CA LEU A 171 5.33 -1.53 -7.58
C LEU A 171 6.07 -2.64 -6.84
N LEU A 172 5.97 -3.89 -7.29
CA LEU A 172 6.60 -5.01 -6.57
C LEU A 172 8.13 -4.94 -6.68
N THR A 173 8.66 -4.50 -7.82
CA THR A 173 10.11 -4.30 -7.99
C THR A 173 10.64 -3.25 -7.01
N GLU A 174 9.98 -2.09 -6.93
CA GLU A 174 10.39 -1.02 -6.02
C GLU A 174 10.20 -1.43 -4.56
N PHE A 175 9.08 -2.09 -4.24
CA PHE A 175 8.82 -2.56 -2.90
C PHE A 175 9.89 -3.56 -2.42
N ASN A 176 10.30 -4.50 -3.28
CA ASN A 176 11.36 -5.45 -2.95
C ASN A 176 12.70 -4.73 -2.67
N LEU A 177 13.08 -3.76 -3.50
CA LEU A 177 14.29 -2.97 -3.30
C LEU A 177 14.26 -2.22 -1.95
N LEU A 178 13.14 -1.57 -1.63
CA LEU A 178 12.97 -0.83 -0.37
C LEU A 178 12.98 -1.78 0.84
N LEU A 179 12.38 -2.96 0.71
CA LEU A 179 12.38 -3.99 1.74
C LEU A 179 13.79 -4.51 2.04
N GLU A 180 14.59 -4.79 1.00
CA GLU A 180 15.98 -5.23 1.15
C GLU A 180 16.83 -4.17 1.85
N ARG A 181 16.73 -2.91 1.42
CA ARG A 181 17.41 -1.76 2.05
C ARG A 181 17.02 -1.60 3.52
N TRP A 182 15.73 -1.68 3.82
CA TRP A 182 15.23 -1.58 5.19
C TRP A 182 15.70 -2.75 6.06
N ASN A 183 15.69 -3.98 5.54
CA ASN A 183 16.22 -5.17 6.24
C ASN A 183 17.74 -5.07 6.49
N ALA A 184 18.47 -4.39 5.61
CA ALA A 184 19.89 -4.08 5.81
C ALA A 184 20.14 -2.96 6.84
N GLY A 185 19.09 -2.40 7.45
CA GLY A 185 19.16 -1.35 8.47
C GLY A 185 19.25 0.06 7.90
N GLU A 186 19.00 0.24 6.60
CA GLU A 186 19.01 1.57 5.98
C GLU A 186 17.83 2.43 6.46
N SER A 187 18.09 3.70 6.75
CA SER A 187 17.05 4.66 7.13
C SER A 187 16.41 5.30 5.91
N LEU A 188 15.17 4.93 5.61
CA LEU A 188 14.37 5.48 4.50
C LEU A 188 13.54 6.70 4.90
N ILE A 189 13.81 7.26 6.08
CA ILE A 189 13.11 8.42 6.64
C ILE A 189 13.23 9.64 5.72
N GLY A 190 14.44 9.90 5.21
CA GLY A 190 14.70 11.06 4.36
C GLY A 190 13.87 11.05 3.08
N GLU A 191 13.82 9.89 2.41
CA GLU A 191 13.03 9.68 1.19
C GLU A 191 11.55 9.89 1.46
N TYR A 192 11.00 9.28 2.52
CA TYR A 192 9.60 9.47 2.88
C TYR A 192 9.27 10.94 3.19
N ARG A 193 10.13 11.62 3.97
CA ARG A 193 9.93 13.02 4.37
C ARG A 193 9.92 13.96 3.17
N ALA A 194 10.78 13.72 2.17
CA ALA A 194 10.88 14.56 0.98
C ALA A 194 9.58 14.63 0.18
N VAL A 195 8.74 13.59 0.25
CA VAL A 195 7.49 13.48 -0.52
C VAL A 195 6.23 13.47 0.34
N CYS A 196 6.35 13.66 1.65
CA CYS A 196 5.22 13.63 2.56
C CYS A 196 4.55 15.01 2.70
N SER A 197 3.38 15.18 2.07
CA SER A 197 2.64 16.45 2.06
C SER A 197 2.02 16.83 3.40
N SER A 198 1.89 15.87 4.32
CA SER A 198 1.31 16.09 5.64
C SER A 198 2.27 16.72 6.66
N ILE A 199 3.58 16.72 6.42
CA ILE A 199 4.58 17.33 7.32
C ILE A 199 4.46 18.87 7.25
N GLY A 200 4.58 19.53 8.40
CA GLY A 200 4.47 21.00 8.49
C GLY A 200 3.05 21.54 8.25
N ARG A 201 2.05 20.65 8.18
CA ARG A 201 0.63 21.01 8.06
C ARG A 201 -0.07 20.81 9.40
N ARG A 202 -1.12 21.60 9.64
CA ARG A 202 -2.06 21.35 10.72
C ARG A 202 -2.91 20.14 10.36
N VAL A 203 -2.88 19.12 11.21
CA VAL A 203 -3.58 17.85 10.99
C VAL A 203 -4.49 17.53 12.18
N ARG A 204 -5.55 16.78 11.89
CA ARG A 204 -6.40 16.15 12.90
C ARG A 204 -6.22 14.64 12.81
N VAL A 205 -5.67 14.04 13.85
CA VAL A 205 -5.42 12.60 13.93
C VAL A 205 -6.60 11.96 14.67
N LEU A 206 -7.36 11.14 13.93
CA LEU A 206 -8.39 10.28 14.52
C LEU A 206 -7.70 9.07 15.15
N ARG A 207 -8.08 8.75 16.38
CA ARG A 207 -7.59 7.59 17.14
C ARG A 207 -8.69 6.54 17.17
N SER A 208 -8.33 5.27 17.26
CA SER A 208 -9.30 4.18 17.48
C SER A 208 -10.03 4.32 18.81
N VAL A 209 -9.38 4.92 19.80
CA VAL A 209 -9.94 5.21 21.12
C VAL A 209 -9.56 6.63 21.53
N GLY A 210 -10.54 7.38 22.06
CA GLY A 210 -10.35 8.73 22.59
C GLY A 210 -10.65 9.86 21.59
N GLN A 211 -10.51 11.09 22.07
CA GLN A 211 -10.78 12.28 21.25
C GLN A 211 -9.71 12.46 20.16
N PRO A 212 -10.09 12.99 18.98
CA PRO A 212 -9.14 13.39 17.97
C PRO A 212 -8.12 14.39 18.52
N VAL A 213 -6.87 14.27 18.07
CA VAL A 213 -5.82 15.22 18.41
C VAL A 213 -5.56 16.13 17.22
N GLU A 214 -5.61 17.43 17.47
CA GLU A 214 -5.26 18.46 16.48
C GLU A 214 -3.91 19.07 16.82
N GLY A 215 -3.09 19.31 15.80
CA GLY A 215 -1.78 19.91 16.00
C GLY A 215 -1.03 20.13 14.70
N MET A 216 0.14 20.77 14.82
CA MET A 216 1.08 20.82 13.71
C MET A 216 1.76 19.46 13.58
N ARG A 217 1.82 18.92 12.36
CA ARG A 217 2.58 17.71 12.08
C ARG A 217 4.08 18.03 12.08
N ALA A 218 4.71 17.95 13.24
CA ALA A 218 6.16 17.86 13.34
C ALA A 218 6.63 16.45 12.97
N TRP A 219 7.84 16.34 12.44
CA TRP A 219 8.51 15.05 12.35
C TRP A 219 9.29 14.83 13.64
N GLU A 220 8.88 13.87 14.45
CA GLU A 220 9.68 13.35 15.56
C GLU A 220 10.23 11.98 15.12
N PRO A 221 11.56 11.78 15.08
CA PRO A 221 12.11 10.45 14.86
C PRO A 221 11.71 9.55 16.04
N MET A 222 11.11 8.39 15.73
CA MET A 222 10.95 7.29 16.70
C MET A 222 12.29 6.61 16.94
#